data_AF-A0A174IVS6-F1
#
_entry.id   AF-A0A174IVS6-F1
#
_cell.length_a   1.000
_cell.length_b   1.000
_cell.length_c   1.000
_cell.angle_alpha   90.00
_cell.angle_beta   90.00
_cell.angle_gamma   90.00
#
_symmetry.space_group_name_H-M   'P 1'
#
loop_
_entity.id
_entity.type
_entity.pdbx_description
1 polymer ?
#
loop_
_entity_poly.entity_id
_entity_poly.type
_entity_poly.pdbx_seq_one_letter_code
_entity_poly.pdbx_strand_id
1 'polypeptide(L)'
;MLTNPTDTDQSVTLVYPFSGSFYALYPPTLTADGAALDAVIRPGVGGSQSLESWEEYAALVEGNDLAAAHAEIPALDTPVTVYAFTDLTRPESDAAAPTLAVTYPWSEDTPAVLTYGFHGSSIDREAGWARRSFSLPEPDSPHAQDPRLLIAVGGALEDYTLQGYRDGGCDPGGELDGVSAAVTRYESTLREVLNALCPSPDTLAHKYGGETDAASLSREVFFDTLCRGLGTAVPADMTMLEDVFSWVNIQERIFYTEAALTIPAGESVQVEAALPKEASFDFACAHTENRGIYGYDLVTRLGSTLSFTCQTAALAHTEQIAIVRQNFGFDLAAGLTSVPLAPDQEHYYLEVRRIK
;
A
#
# COMPACT_ATOMS: atom_id res chain seq x y z
N MET A 1 -19.57 -14.06 -22.12
CA MET A 1 -21.04 -14.22 -22.07
C MET A 1 -21.37 -14.99 -20.80
N LEU A 2 -22.27 -14.47 -19.97
CA LEU A 2 -22.89 -15.17 -18.86
C LEU A 2 -24.35 -15.44 -19.21
N THR A 3 -24.82 -16.67 -19.03
CA THR A 3 -26.18 -17.08 -19.39
C THR A 3 -26.92 -17.55 -18.14
N ASN A 4 -28.13 -17.06 -17.93
CA ASN A 4 -29.04 -17.52 -16.89
C ASN A 4 -30.05 -18.52 -17.47
N PRO A 5 -29.87 -19.84 -17.25
CA PRO A 5 -30.79 -20.84 -17.79
C PRO A 5 -32.07 -21.02 -16.95
N THR A 6 -32.21 -20.29 -15.83
CA THR A 6 -33.33 -20.44 -14.90
C THR A 6 -34.53 -19.58 -15.30
N ASP A 7 -35.67 -19.83 -14.67
CA ASP A 7 -36.92 -19.09 -14.85
C ASP A 7 -37.06 -17.88 -13.92
N THR A 8 -36.01 -17.57 -13.13
CA THR A 8 -35.94 -16.39 -12.26
C THR A 8 -34.68 -15.59 -12.54
N ASP A 9 -34.73 -14.29 -12.29
CA ASP A 9 -33.55 -13.43 -12.37
C ASP A 9 -32.47 -13.94 -11.40
N GLN A 10 -31.21 -13.88 -11.83
CA GLN A 10 -30.05 -14.28 -11.03
C GLN A 10 -29.17 -13.07 -10.78
N SER A 11 -28.85 -12.79 -9.52
CA SER A 11 -27.88 -11.78 -9.15
C SER A 11 -26.54 -12.43 -8.84
N VAL A 12 -25.48 -11.91 -9.46
CA VAL A 12 -24.09 -12.35 -9.28
C VAL A 12 -23.21 -11.16 -8.93
N THR A 13 -22.12 -11.41 -8.21
CA THR A 13 -21.05 -10.44 -8.01
C THR A 13 -19.91 -10.77 -8.97
N LEU A 14 -19.61 -9.86 -9.87
CA LEU A 14 -18.42 -9.91 -10.70
C LEU A 14 -17.24 -9.41 -9.87
N VAL A 15 -16.15 -10.17 -9.87
CA VAL A 15 -14.92 -9.82 -9.16
C VAL A 15 -13.75 -9.98 -10.12
N TYR A 16 -12.96 -8.92 -10.29
CA TYR A 16 -11.75 -8.95 -11.11
C TYR A 16 -10.53 -8.57 -10.26
N PRO A 17 -9.58 -9.49 -10.02
CA PRO A 17 -8.34 -9.18 -9.30
C PRO A 17 -7.35 -8.44 -10.21
N PHE A 18 -6.65 -7.44 -9.68
CA PHE A 18 -5.59 -6.72 -10.37
C PHE A 18 -4.53 -6.24 -9.39
N SER A 19 -3.27 -6.16 -9.83
CA SER A 19 -2.16 -5.64 -9.02
C SER A 19 -2.11 -4.11 -9.03
N GLY A 20 -1.78 -3.49 -7.91
CA GLY A 20 -1.47 -2.06 -7.85
C GLY A 20 -1.03 -1.62 -6.45
N SER A 21 -0.97 -0.32 -6.22
CA SER A 21 -0.77 0.30 -4.89
C SER A 21 -1.69 1.50 -4.74
N PHE A 22 -1.85 2.04 -3.52
CA PHE A 22 -2.59 3.31 -3.34
C PHE A 22 -1.85 4.51 -3.96
N TYR A 23 -0.54 4.40 -4.14
CA TYR A 23 0.29 5.39 -4.80
C TYR A 23 0.09 5.43 -6.33
N ALA A 24 -0.14 4.27 -6.95
CA ALA A 24 -0.33 4.11 -8.39
C ALA A 24 -1.41 3.06 -8.67
N LEU A 25 -2.68 3.50 -8.67
CA LEU A 25 -3.83 2.61 -8.85
C LEU A 25 -4.51 2.84 -10.20
N TYR A 26 -4.62 1.78 -10.99
CA TYR A 26 -5.26 1.79 -12.30
C TYR A 26 -6.34 0.71 -12.37
N PRO A 27 -7.54 0.98 -11.82
CA PRO A 27 -8.58 -0.04 -11.70
C PRO A 27 -9.15 -0.43 -13.07
N PRO A 28 -9.48 -1.72 -13.28
CA PRO A 28 -10.16 -2.14 -14.48
C PRO A 28 -11.59 -1.60 -14.52
N THR A 29 -12.08 -1.32 -15.72
CA THR A 29 -13.49 -1.00 -15.95
C THR A 29 -14.26 -2.30 -16.22
N LEU A 30 -15.37 -2.50 -15.51
CA LEU A 30 -16.30 -3.60 -15.78
C LEU A 30 -17.52 -3.10 -16.56
N THR A 31 -17.91 -3.82 -17.61
CA THR A 31 -19.10 -3.50 -18.38
C THR A 31 -20.02 -4.71 -18.56
N ALA A 32 -21.32 -4.45 -18.70
CA ALA A 32 -22.35 -5.42 -19.06
C ALA A 32 -23.10 -4.88 -20.30
N ASP A 33 -23.10 -5.66 -21.39
CA ASP A 33 -23.65 -5.27 -22.70
C ASP A 33 -23.17 -3.89 -23.18
N GLY A 34 -21.89 -3.60 -22.89
CA GLY A 34 -21.23 -2.33 -23.22
C GLY A 34 -21.54 -1.15 -22.29
N ALA A 35 -22.42 -1.33 -21.29
CA ALA A 35 -22.68 -0.33 -20.26
C ALA A 35 -21.75 -0.52 -19.06
N ALA A 36 -21.10 0.54 -18.60
CA ALA A 36 -20.27 0.50 -17.40
C ALA A 36 -21.10 0.13 -16.17
N LEU A 37 -20.56 -0.78 -15.35
CA LEU A 37 -21.13 -1.17 -14.08
C LEU A 37 -20.66 -0.24 -12.96
N ASP A 38 -21.51 -0.05 -11.96
CA ASP A 38 -21.13 0.62 -10.72
C ASP A 38 -20.23 -0.31 -9.91
N ALA A 39 -18.93 -0.04 -9.95
CA ALA A 39 -17.91 -0.92 -9.40
C ALA A 39 -17.25 -0.30 -8.17
N VAL A 40 -16.99 -1.14 -7.17
CA VAL A 40 -16.24 -0.79 -5.95
C VAL A 40 -14.86 -1.43 -6.04
N ILE A 41 -13.83 -0.69 -5.62
CA ILE A 41 -12.46 -1.20 -5.53
C ILE A 41 -12.17 -1.57 -4.09
N ARG A 42 -11.77 -2.82 -3.88
CA ARG A 42 -11.44 -3.37 -2.57
C ARG A 42 -9.97 -3.76 -2.50
N PRO A 43 -9.19 -3.21 -1.56
CA PRO A 43 -7.80 -3.60 -1.37
C PRO A 43 -7.72 -4.97 -0.68
N GLY A 44 -6.83 -5.82 -1.19
CA GLY A 44 -6.36 -7.03 -0.51
C GLY A 44 -5.58 -6.72 0.76
N VAL A 45 -5.32 -7.76 1.56
CA VAL A 45 -4.60 -7.67 2.84
C VAL A 45 -3.15 -8.08 2.68
N GLY A 46 -2.86 -9.02 1.79
CA GLY A 46 -1.49 -9.43 1.46
C GLY A 46 -0.81 -8.46 0.49
N GLY A 47 0.52 -8.53 0.43
CA GLY A 47 1.31 -7.68 -0.46
C GLY A 47 2.77 -7.58 -0.03
N SER A 48 3.59 -7.03 -0.90
CA SER A 48 5.03 -6.83 -0.70
C SER A 48 5.41 -5.42 -1.19
N GLN A 49 6.66 -5.02 -0.99
CA GLN A 49 7.13 -3.75 -1.54
C GLN A 49 6.95 -3.69 -3.07
N SER A 50 7.10 -4.84 -3.73
CA SER A 50 6.95 -5.05 -5.16
C SER A 50 6.50 -6.49 -5.38
N LEU A 51 5.51 -6.70 -6.25
CA LEU A 51 5.13 -8.03 -6.75
C LEU A 51 5.99 -8.34 -7.97
N GLU A 52 7.08 -9.05 -7.76
CA GLU A 52 8.14 -9.21 -8.76
C GLU A 52 7.88 -10.36 -9.75
N SER A 53 6.87 -11.19 -9.49
CA SER A 53 6.58 -12.38 -10.28
C SER A 53 5.09 -12.73 -10.33
N TRP A 54 4.69 -13.49 -11.34
CA TRP A 54 3.33 -14.01 -11.42
C TRP A 54 3.07 -15.06 -10.32
N GLU A 55 4.10 -15.77 -9.84
CA GLU A 55 3.98 -16.72 -8.74
C GLU A 55 3.63 -16.02 -7.42
N GLU A 56 4.21 -14.85 -7.15
CA GLU A 56 3.83 -14.03 -5.98
C GLU A 56 2.39 -13.54 -6.09
N TYR A 57 1.98 -13.09 -7.28
CA TYR A 57 0.59 -12.74 -7.57
C TYR A 57 -0.34 -13.94 -7.33
N ALA A 58 0.05 -15.13 -7.81
CA ALA A 58 -0.70 -16.37 -7.63
C ALA A 58 -0.85 -16.77 -6.17
N ALA A 59 0.25 -16.73 -5.42
CA ALA A 59 0.25 -17.06 -4.00
C ALA A 59 -0.70 -16.17 -3.19
N LEU A 60 -0.81 -14.88 -3.51
CA LEU A 60 -1.74 -13.97 -2.86
C LEU A 60 -3.20 -14.32 -3.19
N VAL A 61 -3.52 -14.51 -4.47
CA VAL A 61 -4.89 -14.83 -4.90
C VAL A 61 -5.34 -16.19 -4.36
N GLU A 62 -4.48 -17.20 -4.35
CA GLU A 62 -4.78 -18.54 -3.81
C GLU A 62 -4.80 -18.57 -2.28
N GLY A 63 -4.07 -17.66 -1.63
CA GLY A 63 -4.02 -17.49 -0.19
C GLY A 63 -5.31 -16.96 0.45
N ASN A 64 -6.41 -16.91 -0.31
CA ASN A 64 -7.73 -16.43 0.12
C ASN A 64 -7.75 -14.92 0.44
N ASP A 65 -6.91 -14.14 -0.24
CA ASP A 65 -6.80 -12.68 -0.04
C ASP A 65 -8.13 -11.96 -0.29
N LEU A 66 -8.96 -12.43 -1.23
CA LEU A 66 -10.30 -11.88 -1.45
C LEU A 66 -11.18 -12.00 -0.19
N ALA A 67 -11.18 -13.16 0.47
CA ALA A 67 -11.95 -13.31 1.70
C ALA A 67 -11.37 -12.43 2.83
N ALA A 68 -10.04 -12.28 2.89
CA ALA A 68 -9.40 -11.38 3.84
C ALA A 68 -9.76 -9.90 3.58
N ALA A 69 -9.92 -9.51 2.31
CA ALA A 69 -10.38 -8.18 1.91
C ALA A 69 -11.82 -7.89 2.38
N HIS A 70 -12.66 -8.92 2.45
CA HIS A 70 -14.04 -8.87 2.96
C HIS A 70 -14.18 -9.11 4.47
N ALA A 71 -13.11 -9.51 5.16
CA ALA A 71 -13.17 -9.81 6.59
C ALA A 71 -13.59 -8.57 7.41
N GLU A 72 -13.95 -8.75 8.67
CA GLU A 72 -14.21 -7.61 9.55
C GLU A 72 -12.92 -6.79 9.79
N ILE A 73 -13.07 -5.47 9.89
CA ILE A 73 -11.94 -4.58 10.14
C ILE A 73 -11.55 -4.71 11.63
N PRO A 74 -10.27 -4.95 11.98
CA PRO A 74 -9.85 -5.05 13.37
C PRO A 74 -10.20 -3.80 14.18
N ALA A 75 -10.82 -3.93 15.36
CA ALA A 75 -11.27 -2.79 16.14
C ALA A 75 -10.13 -1.89 16.65
N LEU A 76 -8.93 -2.44 16.88
CA LEU A 76 -7.77 -1.70 17.41
C LEU A 76 -8.07 -0.89 18.70
N ASP A 77 -8.91 -1.46 19.57
CA ASP A 77 -9.28 -0.87 20.88
C ASP A 77 -8.14 -0.97 21.93
N THR A 78 -6.95 -1.41 21.51
CA THR A 78 -5.77 -1.47 22.37
C THR A 78 -5.55 -0.11 23.02
N PRO A 79 -5.55 -0.02 24.36
CA PRO A 79 -5.32 1.24 25.06
C PRO A 79 -3.94 1.79 24.75
N VAL A 80 -3.87 3.10 24.57
CA VAL A 80 -2.61 3.82 24.39
C VAL A 80 -2.55 5.04 25.30
N THR A 81 -1.35 5.35 25.78
CA THR A 81 -1.06 6.60 26.46
C THR A 81 -0.28 7.51 25.50
N VAL A 82 -0.83 8.67 25.18
CA VAL A 82 -0.24 9.62 24.23
C VAL A 82 0.41 10.77 24.99
N TYR A 83 1.64 11.11 24.59
CA TYR A 83 2.39 12.27 25.04
C TYR A 83 2.52 13.24 23.87
N ALA A 84 1.78 14.34 23.93
CA ALA A 84 1.79 15.39 22.92
C ALA A 84 2.78 16.51 23.30
N PHE A 85 3.70 16.80 22.39
CA PHE A 85 4.72 17.84 22.55
C PHE A 85 4.28 19.10 21.81
N THR A 86 4.10 20.18 22.57
CA THR A 86 3.57 21.46 22.10
C THR A 86 4.41 22.60 22.67
N ASP A 87 4.13 23.85 22.30
CA ASP A 87 4.83 25.04 22.78
C ASP A 87 6.37 24.90 22.69
N LEU A 88 6.84 24.46 21.51
CA LEU A 88 8.25 24.19 21.25
C LEU A 88 9.07 25.47 21.44
N THR A 89 10.06 25.42 22.32
CA THR A 89 10.97 26.54 22.57
C THR A 89 12.32 26.24 21.97
N ARG A 90 12.73 27.10 21.02
CA ARG A 90 14.06 27.09 20.42
C ARG A 90 14.89 28.23 21.02
N PRO A 91 16.07 27.95 21.59
CA PRO A 91 16.95 28.99 22.11
C PRO A 91 17.64 29.73 20.96
N GLU A 92 17.95 31.01 21.18
CA GLU A 92 18.86 31.75 20.30
C GLU A 92 20.25 31.09 20.36
N SER A 93 20.68 30.48 19.26
CA SER A 93 21.92 29.71 19.19
C SER A 93 22.40 29.57 17.74
N ASP A 94 23.67 29.19 17.59
CA ASP A 94 24.32 28.85 16.31
C ASP A 94 24.12 27.37 15.93
N ALA A 95 23.29 26.64 16.68
CA ALA A 95 23.00 25.24 16.45
C ALA A 95 22.26 25.05 15.12
N ALA A 96 22.75 24.12 14.30
CA ALA A 96 22.24 23.90 12.95
C ALA A 96 20.84 23.30 12.93
N ALA A 97 20.52 22.43 13.90
CA ALA A 97 19.21 21.78 13.99
C ALA A 97 18.86 21.46 15.46
N PRO A 98 18.53 22.47 16.29
CA PRO A 98 18.18 22.25 17.69
C PRO A 98 17.14 21.14 17.83
N THR A 99 17.46 20.12 18.61
CA THR A 99 16.72 18.85 18.64
C THR A 99 16.31 18.55 20.07
N LEU A 100 15.05 18.15 20.26
CA LEU A 100 14.56 17.66 21.54
C LEU A 100 14.58 16.14 21.53
N ALA A 101 15.19 15.54 22.54
CA ALA A 101 15.21 14.11 22.75
C ALA A 101 14.42 13.73 24.00
N VAL A 102 13.70 12.61 23.90
CA VAL A 102 12.96 11.97 24.98
C VAL A 102 13.61 10.62 25.25
N THR A 103 14.22 10.47 26.42
CA THR A 103 14.90 9.22 26.82
C THR A 103 14.14 8.57 27.95
N TYR A 104 13.88 7.26 27.85
CA TYR A 104 13.11 6.49 28.83
C TYR A 104 13.74 5.11 29.07
N PRO A 105 13.51 4.50 30.24
CA PRO A 105 13.93 3.12 30.50
C PRO A 105 13.36 2.15 29.46
N TRP A 106 14.18 1.22 29.01
CA TRP A 106 13.80 0.21 28.03
C TRP A 106 14.23 -1.19 28.46
N SER A 107 13.32 -2.13 28.26
CA SER A 107 13.48 -3.57 28.40
C SER A 107 12.54 -4.27 27.41
N GLU A 108 12.64 -5.58 27.26
CA GLU A 108 11.69 -6.36 26.43
C GLU A 108 10.25 -6.31 26.96
N ASP A 109 10.07 -6.00 28.25
CA ASP A 109 8.76 -5.85 28.90
C ASP A 109 8.21 -4.41 28.83
N THR A 110 8.99 -3.46 28.32
CA THR A 110 8.56 -2.06 28.20
C THR A 110 7.45 -1.94 27.14
N PRO A 111 6.43 -1.07 27.34
CA PRO A 111 5.41 -0.80 26.33
C PRO A 111 6.03 -0.48 24.96
N ALA A 112 5.43 -1.01 23.89
CA ALA A 112 5.81 -0.63 22.54
C ALA A 112 5.52 0.86 22.33
N VAL A 113 6.44 1.58 21.66
CA VAL A 113 6.31 3.03 21.46
C VAL A 113 6.28 3.36 19.99
N LEU A 114 5.13 3.90 19.56
CA LEU A 114 4.89 4.52 18.26
C LEU A 114 5.28 6.01 18.31
N THR A 115 5.68 6.56 17.17
CA THR A 115 5.98 7.99 17.05
C THR A 115 5.26 8.62 15.88
N TYR A 116 4.91 9.90 16.03
CA TYR A 116 4.51 10.78 14.93
C TYR A 116 5.26 12.11 15.05
N GLY A 117 5.97 12.50 14.00
CA GLY A 117 6.83 13.68 13.94
C GLY A 117 8.19 13.52 14.65
N PHE A 118 8.60 12.29 14.96
CA PHE A 118 9.93 11.98 15.48
C PHE A 118 10.75 11.24 14.43
N HIS A 119 11.94 11.76 14.13
CA HIS A 119 12.80 11.23 13.06
C HIS A 119 14.11 10.62 13.58
N GLY A 120 14.43 10.84 14.85
CA GLY A 120 15.57 10.24 15.51
C GLY A 120 15.17 9.11 16.45
N SER A 121 15.96 8.04 16.43
CA SER A 121 15.73 6.86 17.24
C SER A 121 17.03 6.21 17.68
N SER A 122 17.11 5.77 18.94
CA SER A 122 18.21 4.97 19.45
C SER A 122 17.72 4.06 20.59
N ILE A 123 18.23 2.84 20.64
CA ILE A 123 18.02 1.92 21.77
C ILE A 123 19.38 1.37 22.17
N ASP A 124 19.72 1.53 23.44
CA ASP A 124 20.83 0.83 24.06
C ASP A 124 20.27 -0.28 24.94
N ARG A 125 20.33 -1.51 24.41
CA ARG A 125 19.78 -2.68 25.09
C ARG A 125 20.59 -3.08 26.33
N GLU A 126 21.89 -2.80 26.33
CA GLU A 126 22.77 -3.15 27.45
C GLU A 126 22.60 -2.15 28.60
N ALA A 127 22.52 -0.87 28.28
CA ALA A 127 22.27 0.18 29.27
C ALA A 127 20.78 0.31 29.65
N GLY A 128 19.88 -0.36 28.92
CA GLY A 128 18.45 -0.44 29.26
C GLY A 128 17.69 0.88 29.04
N TRP A 129 17.96 1.59 27.94
CA TRP A 129 17.24 2.81 27.60
C TRP A 129 16.90 2.92 26.10
N ALA A 130 15.85 3.66 25.81
CA ALA A 130 15.44 4.04 24.48
C ALA A 130 15.28 5.56 24.38
N ARG A 131 15.56 6.11 23.20
CA ARG A 131 15.50 7.55 22.92
C ARG A 131 14.77 7.80 21.61
N ARG A 132 13.84 8.75 21.63
CA ARG A 132 13.19 9.32 20.44
C ARG A 132 13.50 10.80 20.36
N SER A 133 13.76 11.33 19.17
CA SER A 133 14.03 12.76 19.01
C SER A 133 13.44 13.36 17.74
N PHE A 134 13.26 14.67 17.78
CA PHE A 134 12.89 15.47 16.62
C PHE A 134 13.58 16.83 16.66
N SER A 135 13.99 17.30 15.49
CA SER A 135 14.50 18.66 15.34
C SER A 135 13.34 19.66 15.40
N LEU A 136 13.54 20.76 16.12
CA LEU A 136 12.57 21.83 16.21
C LEU A 136 12.52 22.55 14.86
N PRO A 137 11.36 22.61 14.19
CA PRO A 137 11.23 23.33 12.94
C PRO A 137 11.51 24.83 13.15
N GLU A 138 11.91 25.54 12.10
CA GLU A 138 11.89 27.00 12.10
C GLU A 138 10.45 27.52 12.33
N PRO A 139 10.26 28.67 13.01
CA PRO A 139 8.91 29.18 13.30
C PRO A 139 8.04 29.46 12.07
N ASP A 140 8.66 29.74 10.92
CA ASP A 140 8.00 29.99 9.63
C ASP A 140 7.89 28.74 8.75
N SER A 141 8.39 27.59 9.22
CA SER A 141 8.30 26.32 8.50
C SER A 141 6.85 25.87 8.39
N PRO A 142 6.41 25.32 7.23
CA PRO A 142 5.10 24.68 7.12
C PRO A 142 4.92 23.51 8.11
N HIS A 143 6.03 22.94 8.59
CA HIS A 143 6.04 21.83 9.56
C HIS A 143 6.01 22.28 11.02
N ALA A 144 5.93 23.58 11.30
CA ALA A 144 5.91 24.13 12.66
C ALA A 144 4.68 23.71 13.45
N GLN A 145 3.57 23.42 12.75
CA GLN A 145 2.30 23.02 13.35
C GLN A 145 2.03 21.51 13.26
N ASP A 146 2.96 20.75 12.68
CA ASP A 146 2.80 19.30 12.57
C ASP A 146 2.82 18.68 13.98
N PRO A 147 1.91 17.75 14.29
CA PRO A 147 1.89 17.08 15.58
C PRO A 147 3.24 16.41 15.92
N ARG A 148 3.56 16.38 17.21
CA ARG A 148 4.71 15.67 17.77
C ARG A 148 4.20 14.76 18.88
N LEU A 149 4.01 13.49 18.57
CA LEU A 149 3.40 12.51 19.47
C LEU A 149 4.34 11.33 19.73
N LEU A 150 4.46 10.98 21.01
CA LEU A 150 5.00 9.71 21.48
C LEU A 150 3.82 8.90 22.02
N ILE A 151 3.59 7.70 21.51
CA ILE A 151 2.38 6.93 21.78
C ILE A 151 2.80 5.57 22.34
N ALA A 152 2.59 5.37 23.64
CA ALA A 152 2.92 4.14 24.33
C ALA A 152 1.72 3.17 24.29
N VAL A 153 1.95 1.95 23.80
CA VAL A 153 0.91 0.96 23.54
C VAL A 153 0.83 -0.04 24.69
N GLY A 154 -0.35 -0.21 25.28
CA GLY A 154 -0.60 -1.18 26.35
C GLY A 154 -0.10 -0.76 27.74
N GLY A 155 0.46 0.44 27.89
CA GLY A 155 0.87 1.01 29.17
C GLY A 155 1.55 2.36 29.01
N ALA A 156 1.51 3.18 30.06
CA ALA A 156 2.20 4.46 30.12
C ALA A 156 3.72 4.26 30.32
N LEU A 157 4.52 5.23 29.88
CA LEU A 157 5.91 5.33 30.29
C LEU A 157 5.96 5.81 31.74
N GLU A 158 6.60 5.03 32.60
CA GLU A 158 6.71 5.31 34.04
C GLU A 158 7.64 6.50 34.33
N ASP A 159 8.76 6.58 33.61
CA ASP A 159 9.77 7.65 33.71
C ASP A 159 10.31 8.04 32.32
N TYR A 160 10.62 9.32 32.12
CA TYR A 160 11.37 9.81 30.96
C TYR A 160 12.06 11.15 31.25
N THR A 161 13.09 11.47 30.49
CA THR A 161 13.78 12.76 30.53
C THR A 161 13.68 13.47 29.19
N LEU A 162 13.69 14.80 29.24
CA LEU A 162 13.78 15.67 28.07
C LEU A 162 15.14 16.35 28.04
N GLN A 163 15.83 16.25 26.91
CA GLN A 163 17.14 16.88 26.72
C GLN A 163 17.22 17.55 25.36
N GLY A 164 17.66 18.81 25.36
CA GLY A 164 18.01 19.55 24.17
C GLY A 164 19.39 19.19 23.63
N TYR A 165 19.52 19.15 22.31
CA TYR A 165 20.78 18.94 21.60
C TYR A 165 20.95 19.95 20.47
N ARG A 166 22.20 20.18 20.07
CA ARG A 166 22.57 21.09 18.98
C ARG A 166 22.13 20.59 17.60
N ASP A 167 22.03 19.28 17.43
CA ASP A 167 21.62 18.61 16.19
C ASP A 167 20.92 17.26 16.46
N GLY A 168 20.52 16.59 15.37
CA GLY A 168 19.80 15.32 15.40
C GLY A 168 20.62 14.12 15.88
N GLY A 169 21.96 14.22 15.98
CA GLY A 169 22.81 13.11 16.44
C GLY A 169 22.61 12.81 17.92
N CYS A 170 22.27 13.85 18.69
CA CYS A 170 22.08 13.76 20.14
C CYS A 170 23.30 13.13 20.84
N ASP A 171 24.51 13.50 20.41
CA ASP A 171 25.76 12.96 20.92
C ASP A 171 26.12 13.54 22.30
N PRO A 172 26.81 12.78 23.17
CA PRO A 172 27.33 13.31 24.44
C PRO A 172 28.23 14.53 24.21
N GLY A 173 28.02 15.60 24.98
CA GLY A 173 28.70 16.88 24.80
C GLY A 173 28.04 17.80 23.76
N GLY A 174 27.02 17.31 23.06
CA GLY A 174 26.18 18.08 22.13
C GLY A 174 24.92 18.66 22.77
N GLU A 175 24.79 18.58 24.11
CA GLU A 175 23.63 19.10 24.84
C GLU A 175 23.49 20.62 24.64
N LEU A 176 22.23 21.08 24.55
CA LEU A 176 21.89 22.47 24.35
C LEU A 176 20.78 22.89 25.32
N ASP A 177 21.09 23.84 26.20
CA ASP A 177 20.13 24.42 27.13
C ASP A 177 19.09 25.27 26.40
N GLY A 178 17.85 25.27 26.91
CA GLY A 178 16.75 26.10 26.41
C GLY A 178 15.93 25.50 25.28
N VAL A 179 16.32 24.35 24.72
CA VAL A 179 15.43 23.53 23.88
C VAL A 179 14.42 22.83 24.78
N SER A 180 13.13 23.09 24.59
CA SER A 180 12.09 22.46 25.43
C SER A 180 10.73 22.39 24.72
N ALA A 181 9.79 21.66 25.33
CA ALA A 181 8.41 21.55 24.89
C ALA A 181 7.50 21.35 26.11
N ALA A 182 6.26 21.81 26.02
CA ALA A 182 5.19 21.41 26.93
C ALA A 182 4.70 20.01 26.55
N VAL A 183 4.60 19.11 27.53
CA VAL A 183 4.12 17.74 27.32
C VAL A 183 2.76 17.56 27.98
N THR A 184 1.75 17.23 27.18
CA THR A 184 0.42 16.85 27.66
C THR A 184 0.22 15.36 27.49
N ARG A 185 -0.15 14.68 28.59
CA ARG A 185 -0.45 13.24 28.59
C ARG A 185 -1.97 13.00 28.57
N TYR A 186 -2.44 12.09 27.72
CA TYR A 186 -3.83 11.63 27.72
C TYR A 186 -3.95 10.17 27.29
N GLU A 187 -5.04 9.52 27.71
CA GLU A 187 -5.37 8.14 27.31
C GLU A 187 -6.25 8.15 26.05
N SER A 188 -6.09 7.15 25.19
CA SER A 188 -6.90 6.94 23.97
C SER A 188 -6.84 5.46 23.57
N THR A 189 -7.31 5.14 22.36
CA THR A 189 -7.14 3.84 21.71
C THR A 189 -6.23 3.96 20.49
N LEU A 190 -5.61 2.85 20.08
CA LEU A 190 -4.80 2.82 18.87
C LEU A 190 -5.62 3.24 17.64
N ARG A 191 -6.88 2.82 17.53
CA ARG A 191 -7.80 3.25 16.46
C ARG A 191 -7.96 4.77 16.40
N GLU A 192 -8.27 5.40 17.53
CA GLU A 192 -8.53 6.84 17.59
C GLU A 192 -7.30 7.65 17.18
N VAL A 193 -6.12 7.26 17.67
CA VAL A 193 -4.86 7.91 17.33
C VAL A 193 -4.52 7.73 15.85
N LEU A 194 -4.60 6.50 15.33
CA LEU A 194 -4.35 6.24 13.92
C LEU A 194 -5.34 7.01 13.04
N ASN A 195 -6.63 7.02 13.39
CA ASN A 195 -7.64 7.77 12.64
C ASN A 195 -7.30 9.26 12.63
N ALA A 196 -6.96 9.85 13.77
CA ALA A 196 -6.62 11.27 13.85
C ALA A 196 -5.41 11.66 12.97
N LEU A 197 -4.44 10.76 12.80
CA LEU A 197 -3.19 11.01 12.09
C LEU A 197 -3.18 10.52 10.64
N CYS A 198 -4.02 9.55 10.30
CA CYS A 198 -4.00 8.89 9.01
C CYS A 198 -4.36 9.88 7.88
N PRO A 199 -3.43 10.16 6.95
CA PRO A 199 -3.69 11.03 5.82
C PRO A 199 -4.54 10.34 4.75
N SER A 200 -5.12 11.12 3.84
CA SER A 200 -5.68 10.54 2.60
C SER A 200 -4.55 10.11 1.65
N PRO A 201 -4.80 9.12 0.77
CA PRO A 201 -3.85 8.75 -0.29
C PRO A 201 -3.39 9.95 -1.13
N ASP A 202 -4.31 10.86 -1.48
CA ASP A 202 -3.96 12.10 -2.21
C ASP A 202 -2.96 12.99 -1.48
N THR A 203 -3.07 13.08 -0.15
CA THR A 203 -2.16 13.88 0.66
C THR A 203 -0.76 13.28 0.61
N LEU A 204 -0.66 11.95 0.69
CA LEU A 204 0.61 11.23 0.56
C LEU A 204 1.16 11.37 -0.86
N ALA A 205 0.34 11.19 -1.89
CA ALA A 205 0.72 11.37 -3.29
C ALA A 205 1.27 12.78 -3.53
N HIS A 206 0.59 13.83 -3.06
CA HIS A 206 1.10 15.20 -3.19
C HIS A 206 2.45 15.37 -2.47
N LYS A 207 2.60 14.82 -1.27
CA LYS A 207 3.83 14.93 -0.48
C LYS A 207 5.03 14.22 -1.14
N TYR A 208 4.79 13.07 -1.76
CA TYR A 208 5.85 12.20 -2.28
C TYR A 208 5.97 12.15 -3.81
N GLY A 209 5.18 12.95 -4.53
CA GLY A 209 5.25 13.05 -6.00
C GLY A 209 4.53 11.93 -6.75
N GLY A 210 3.34 11.55 -6.26
CA GLY A 210 2.45 10.53 -6.83
C GLY A 210 2.10 10.74 -8.29
N GLU A 211 1.65 9.67 -8.94
CA GLU A 211 1.32 9.67 -10.36
C GLU A 211 0.06 10.51 -10.63
N THR A 212 0.12 11.40 -11.62
CA THR A 212 -0.93 12.40 -11.87
C THR A 212 -2.25 11.83 -12.36
N ASP A 213 -2.21 10.64 -12.97
CA ASP A 213 -3.38 10.00 -13.60
C ASP A 213 -3.86 8.75 -12.83
N ALA A 214 -3.26 8.46 -11.66
CA ALA A 214 -3.66 7.35 -10.81
C ALA A 214 -5.02 7.64 -10.15
N ALA A 215 -5.85 6.60 -10.05
CA ALA A 215 -7.07 6.66 -9.25
C ALA A 215 -6.72 6.76 -7.76
N SER A 216 -7.52 7.51 -7.01
CA SER A 216 -7.36 7.64 -5.57
C SER A 216 -8.58 7.14 -4.85
N LEU A 217 -8.38 6.16 -3.96
CA LEU A 217 -9.44 5.64 -3.10
C LEU A 217 -9.66 6.58 -1.91
N SER A 218 -10.81 6.46 -1.27
CA SER A 218 -11.13 7.30 -0.12
C SER A 218 -10.17 7.04 1.05
N ARG A 219 -10.01 8.06 1.90
CA ARG A 219 -9.28 7.94 3.17
C ARG A 219 -9.83 6.81 4.05
N GLU A 220 -11.13 6.55 4.00
CA GLU A 220 -11.77 5.47 4.76
C GLU A 220 -11.27 4.09 4.29
N VAL A 221 -11.27 3.84 2.97
CA VAL A 221 -10.75 2.59 2.41
C VAL A 221 -9.26 2.40 2.75
N PHE A 222 -8.47 3.47 2.64
CA PHE A 222 -7.07 3.45 3.04
C PHE A 222 -6.88 3.14 4.53
N PHE A 223 -7.65 3.78 5.40
CA PHE A 223 -7.61 3.58 6.84
C PHE A 223 -8.01 2.16 7.25
N ASP A 224 -9.02 1.59 6.59
CA ASP A 224 -9.44 0.21 6.82
C ASP A 224 -8.34 -0.78 6.41
N THR A 225 -7.66 -0.54 5.29
CA THR A 225 -6.52 -1.35 4.88
C THR A 225 -5.35 -1.24 5.84
N LEU A 226 -5.04 -0.03 6.33
CA LEU A 226 -4.06 0.17 7.41
C LEU A 226 -4.42 -0.65 8.65
N CYS A 227 -5.68 -0.62 9.08
CA CYS A 227 -6.13 -1.39 10.24
C CYS A 227 -5.97 -2.90 10.05
N ARG A 228 -6.27 -3.41 8.85
CA ARG A 228 -6.06 -4.83 8.50
C ARG A 228 -4.57 -5.20 8.50
N GLY A 229 -3.72 -4.35 7.93
CA GLY A 229 -2.28 -4.58 7.83
C GLY A 229 -1.57 -4.59 9.19
N LEU A 230 -2.00 -3.73 10.12
CA LEU A 230 -1.48 -3.74 11.50
C LEU A 230 -1.96 -4.95 12.32
N GLY A 231 -3.13 -5.50 12.00
CA GLY A 231 -3.73 -6.58 12.78
C GLY A 231 -3.90 -6.21 14.26
N THR A 232 -3.71 -7.16 15.18
CA THR A 232 -3.80 -6.90 16.63
C THR A 232 -2.45 -6.62 17.30
N ALA A 233 -1.35 -6.66 16.55
CA ALA A 233 0.00 -6.56 17.09
C ALA A 233 0.81 -5.50 16.33
N VAL A 234 1.19 -4.45 17.05
CA VAL A 234 2.14 -3.46 16.54
C VAL A 234 3.55 -4.04 16.69
N PRO A 235 4.40 -4.04 15.63
CA PRO A 235 5.78 -4.47 15.74
C PRO A 235 6.51 -3.72 16.87
N ALA A 236 7.23 -4.46 17.72
CA ALA A 236 7.93 -3.88 18.87
C ALA A 236 9.16 -3.05 18.46
N ASP A 237 9.68 -3.29 17.26
CA ASP A 237 10.85 -2.64 16.66
C ASP A 237 10.46 -1.40 15.87
N MET A 238 10.12 -0.33 16.60
CA MET A 238 10.13 1.06 16.11
C MET A 238 9.26 1.36 14.87
N THR A 239 7.99 1.70 15.07
CA THR A 239 7.11 2.12 13.98
C THR A 239 6.81 3.61 14.04
N MET A 240 7.61 4.40 13.31
CA MET A 240 7.23 5.77 12.95
C MET A 240 5.96 5.68 12.11
N LEU A 241 4.88 6.30 12.56
CA LEU A 241 3.57 6.15 11.92
C LEU A 241 3.57 6.68 10.49
N GLU A 242 4.37 7.71 10.19
CA GLU A 242 4.56 8.20 8.84
C GLU A 242 5.16 7.14 7.90
N ASP A 243 6.10 6.32 8.38
CA ASP A 243 6.64 5.20 7.59
C ASP A 243 5.60 4.10 7.41
N VAL A 244 4.77 3.83 8.43
CA VAL A 244 3.66 2.89 8.30
C VAL A 244 2.65 3.37 7.25
N PHE A 245 2.26 4.64 7.28
CA PHE A 245 1.36 5.22 6.28
C PHE A 245 1.98 5.20 4.88
N SER A 246 3.27 5.54 4.78
CA SER A 246 4.01 5.48 3.52
C SER A 246 4.07 4.06 2.97
N TRP A 247 4.39 3.07 3.81
CA TRP A 247 4.43 1.67 3.44
C TRP A 247 3.08 1.18 2.94
N VAL A 248 1.99 1.43 3.68
CA VAL A 248 0.63 1.09 3.25
C VAL A 248 0.24 1.84 1.98
N ASN A 249 0.84 2.97 1.67
CA ASN A 249 0.57 3.69 0.42
C ASN A 249 1.27 3.08 -0.80
N ILE A 250 2.53 2.68 -0.65
CA ILE A 250 3.38 2.20 -1.76
C ILE A 250 3.38 0.69 -1.95
N GLN A 251 3.05 -0.10 -0.92
CA GLN A 251 3.06 -1.55 -0.97
C GLN A 251 2.13 -2.04 -2.09
N GLU A 252 2.67 -2.86 -2.98
CA GLU A 252 1.90 -3.51 -4.03
C GLU A 252 1.06 -4.65 -3.43
N ARG A 253 -0.19 -4.71 -3.86
CA ARG A 253 -1.16 -5.74 -3.44
C ARG A 253 -2.13 -6.07 -4.56
N ILE A 254 -2.93 -7.10 -4.32
CA ILE A 254 -4.08 -7.39 -5.15
C ILE A 254 -5.22 -6.47 -4.72
N PHE A 255 -5.83 -5.78 -5.68
CA PHE A 255 -7.09 -5.10 -5.53
C PHE A 255 -8.17 -5.87 -6.29
N TYR A 256 -9.41 -5.74 -5.84
CA TYR A 256 -10.55 -6.40 -6.42
C TYR A 256 -11.55 -5.36 -6.88
N THR A 257 -11.81 -5.32 -8.19
CA THR A 257 -12.94 -4.56 -8.74
C THR A 257 -14.18 -5.42 -8.68
N GLU A 258 -15.18 -4.96 -7.91
CA GLU A 258 -16.40 -5.70 -7.63
C GLU A 258 -17.61 -4.95 -8.18
N ALA A 259 -18.48 -5.64 -8.90
CA ALA A 259 -19.74 -5.07 -9.37
C ALA A 259 -20.89 -6.09 -9.25
N ALA A 260 -22.07 -5.62 -8.84
CA ALA A 260 -23.28 -6.43 -8.87
C ALA A 260 -23.86 -6.47 -10.29
N LEU A 261 -24.25 -7.66 -10.75
CA LEU A 261 -24.90 -7.87 -12.04
C LEU A 261 -26.15 -8.72 -11.83
N THR A 262 -27.28 -8.30 -12.42
CA THR A 262 -28.48 -9.13 -12.50
C THR A 262 -28.67 -9.60 -13.94
N ILE A 263 -28.78 -10.91 -14.13
CA ILE A 263 -29.03 -11.56 -15.42
C ILE A 263 -30.49 -12.03 -15.41
N PRO A 264 -31.36 -11.47 -16.27
CA PRO A 264 -32.76 -11.85 -16.29
C PRO A 264 -32.98 -13.34 -16.61
N ALA A 265 -34.12 -13.88 -16.19
CA ALA A 265 -34.53 -15.26 -16.48
C ALA A 265 -34.42 -15.59 -17.98
N GLY A 266 -33.70 -16.66 -18.33
CA GLY A 266 -33.52 -17.11 -19.71
C GLY A 266 -32.61 -16.25 -20.58
N GLU A 267 -32.07 -15.14 -20.07
CA GLU A 267 -31.27 -14.18 -20.84
C GLU A 267 -29.77 -14.44 -20.72
N SER A 268 -29.01 -13.78 -21.60
CA SER A 268 -27.54 -13.74 -21.55
C SER A 268 -27.03 -12.32 -21.58
N VAL A 269 -25.94 -12.07 -20.85
CA VAL A 269 -25.27 -10.78 -20.78
C VAL A 269 -23.80 -10.94 -21.20
N GLN A 270 -23.31 -10.02 -22.03
CA GLN A 270 -21.90 -9.90 -22.33
C GLN A 270 -21.21 -9.10 -21.24
N VAL A 271 -20.24 -9.70 -20.55
CA VAL A 271 -19.41 -9.02 -19.54
C VAL A 271 -18.01 -8.81 -20.10
N GLU A 272 -17.45 -7.63 -19.87
CA GLU A 272 -16.08 -7.28 -20.23
C GLU A 272 -15.36 -6.63 -19.04
N ALA A 273 -14.08 -6.97 -18.87
CA ALA A 273 -13.15 -6.30 -17.97
C ALA A 273 -12.01 -5.71 -18.80
N ALA A 274 -11.81 -4.40 -18.72
CA ALA A 274 -10.74 -3.68 -19.42
C ALA A 274 -9.76 -3.11 -18.41
N LEU A 275 -8.52 -3.62 -18.40
CA LEU A 275 -7.45 -3.19 -17.50
C LEU A 275 -6.36 -2.45 -18.28
N PRO A 276 -6.19 -1.12 -18.09
CA PRO A 276 -4.98 -0.45 -18.53
C PRO A 276 -3.81 -0.87 -17.63
N LYS A 277 -2.73 -1.35 -18.25
CA LYS A 277 -1.52 -1.75 -17.54
C LYS A 277 -0.30 -1.37 -18.36
N GLU A 278 0.63 -0.66 -17.74
CA GLU A 278 1.96 -0.43 -18.31
C GLU A 278 2.72 -1.75 -18.40
N ALA A 279 3.60 -1.86 -19.39
CA ALA A 279 4.42 -3.06 -19.52
C ALA A 279 5.37 -3.21 -18.33
N SER A 280 5.66 -4.45 -17.96
CA SER A 280 6.74 -4.75 -17.02
C SER A 280 8.10 -4.50 -17.68
N PHE A 281 9.05 -3.97 -16.91
CA PHE A 281 10.43 -3.70 -17.36
C PHE A 281 11.45 -4.24 -16.35
N ASP A 282 12.54 -4.79 -16.87
CA ASP A 282 13.73 -5.12 -16.07
C ASP A 282 14.52 -3.84 -15.78
N PHE A 283 14.34 -3.27 -14.58
CA PHE A 283 14.98 -2.03 -14.15
C PHE A 283 16.41 -2.25 -13.61
N ALA A 284 16.81 -3.51 -13.37
CA ALA A 284 18.08 -3.84 -12.75
C ALA A 284 19.27 -3.67 -13.73
N CYS A 285 19.80 -2.46 -13.72
CA CYS A 285 21.08 -2.01 -14.25
C CYS A 285 21.20 -1.91 -15.78
N ALA A 286 21.61 -0.71 -16.22
CA ALA A 286 22.10 -0.46 -17.57
C ALA A 286 23.03 -1.59 -18.03
N HIS A 287 22.82 -2.09 -19.25
CA HIS A 287 23.58 -3.14 -19.95
C HIS A 287 23.01 -4.58 -19.96
N THR A 288 21.73 -4.80 -19.63
CA THR A 288 21.08 -6.10 -19.88
C THR A 288 20.59 -6.26 -21.32
N GLU A 289 20.46 -7.51 -21.77
CA GLU A 289 19.84 -7.89 -23.04
C GLU A 289 18.34 -7.53 -23.13
N ASN A 290 17.72 -7.22 -21.98
CA ASN A 290 16.30 -6.91 -21.85
C ASN A 290 15.96 -5.42 -22.10
N ARG A 291 16.94 -4.58 -22.44
CA ARG A 291 16.69 -3.16 -22.65
C ARG A 291 15.71 -2.91 -23.81
N GLY A 292 14.59 -2.27 -23.51
CA GLY A 292 13.54 -1.96 -24.48
C GLY A 292 12.65 -3.15 -24.83
N ILE A 293 12.69 -4.19 -23.99
CA ILE A 293 11.68 -5.26 -23.96
C ILE A 293 10.59 -4.87 -22.96
N TYR A 294 9.34 -5.11 -23.35
CA TYR A 294 8.11 -4.78 -22.65
C TYR A 294 7.38 -6.10 -22.38
N GLY A 295 7.21 -6.46 -21.11
CA GLY A 295 6.59 -7.73 -20.69
C GLY A 295 5.12 -7.58 -20.29
N TYR A 296 4.32 -8.60 -20.59
CA TYR A 296 2.92 -8.72 -20.20
C TYR A 296 2.61 -10.15 -19.77
N ASP A 297 1.87 -10.29 -18.69
CA ASP A 297 1.48 -11.57 -18.11
C ASP A 297 -0.05 -11.68 -18.04
N LEU A 298 -0.55 -12.90 -18.30
CA LEU A 298 -1.96 -13.25 -18.23
C LEU A 298 -2.11 -14.57 -17.50
N VAL A 299 -2.96 -14.59 -16.47
CA VAL A 299 -3.43 -15.81 -15.81
C VAL A 299 -4.84 -16.13 -16.26
N THR A 300 -5.15 -17.41 -16.46
CA THR A 300 -6.42 -17.81 -17.11
C THR A 300 -7.47 -18.37 -16.14
N ARG A 301 -7.06 -18.80 -14.94
CA ARG A 301 -7.93 -19.51 -13.98
C ARG A 301 -7.74 -19.09 -12.54
N LEU A 302 -6.64 -18.43 -12.22
CA LEU A 302 -6.25 -18.08 -10.87
C LEU A 302 -7.35 -17.29 -10.14
N GLY A 303 -7.80 -17.79 -9.00
CA GLY A 303 -8.87 -17.18 -8.19
C GLY A 303 -10.27 -17.22 -8.81
N SER A 304 -10.46 -17.85 -9.97
CA SER A 304 -11.75 -17.91 -10.65
C SER A 304 -12.63 -19.04 -10.12
N THR A 305 -13.90 -18.73 -9.85
CA THR A 305 -14.94 -19.74 -9.58
C THR A 305 -15.56 -20.28 -10.88
N LEU A 306 -15.16 -19.75 -12.04
CA LEU A 306 -15.66 -20.16 -13.34
C LEU A 306 -14.83 -21.32 -13.91
N SER A 307 -15.52 -22.24 -14.58
CA SER A 307 -14.87 -23.29 -15.37
C SER A 307 -14.88 -22.91 -16.84
N PHE A 308 -13.70 -22.62 -17.38
CA PHE A 308 -13.54 -22.29 -18.80
C PHE A 308 -13.30 -23.57 -19.63
N THR A 309 -14.14 -23.81 -20.63
CA THR A 309 -13.98 -24.94 -21.57
C THR A 309 -13.22 -24.56 -22.84
N CYS A 310 -13.16 -23.27 -23.16
CA CYS A 310 -12.46 -22.70 -24.29
C CYS A 310 -12.10 -21.26 -23.97
N GLN A 311 -10.90 -20.84 -24.36
CA GLN A 311 -10.42 -19.47 -24.26
C GLN A 311 -9.64 -19.12 -25.53
N THR A 312 -9.65 -17.85 -25.91
CA THR A 312 -8.95 -17.34 -27.08
C THR A 312 -8.28 -16.03 -26.70
N ALA A 313 -7.00 -15.88 -27.05
CA ALA A 313 -6.29 -14.62 -26.93
C ALA A 313 -6.11 -14.01 -28.31
N ALA A 314 -6.18 -12.69 -28.38
CA ALA A 314 -5.96 -11.93 -29.60
C ALA A 314 -5.07 -10.72 -29.33
N LEU A 315 -4.23 -10.37 -30.30
CA LEU A 315 -3.44 -9.15 -30.32
C LEU A 315 -4.03 -8.15 -31.31
N ALA A 316 -4.18 -6.92 -30.84
CA ALA A 316 -4.49 -5.76 -31.66
C ALA A 316 -3.26 -4.85 -31.78
N HIS A 317 -3.25 -3.96 -32.78
CA HIS A 317 -2.19 -2.94 -32.97
C HIS A 317 -0.78 -3.54 -33.12
N THR A 318 -0.67 -4.66 -33.82
CA THR A 318 0.58 -5.43 -33.96
C THR A 318 1.61 -4.78 -34.87
N GLU A 319 1.25 -3.73 -35.61
CA GLU A 319 2.09 -3.07 -36.61
C GLU A 319 3.31 -2.34 -36.03
N GLN A 320 3.33 -2.05 -34.72
CA GLN A 320 4.40 -1.29 -34.05
C GLN A 320 5.28 -2.16 -33.16
N ILE A 321 5.04 -3.47 -33.11
CA ILE A 321 5.71 -4.38 -32.18
C ILE A 321 6.31 -5.58 -32.87
N ALA A 322 7.44 -6.06 -32.35
CA ALA A 322 7.98 -7.37 -32.66
C ALA A 322 7.92 -8.23 -31.40
N ILE A 323 7.40 -9.44 -31.54
CA ILE A 323 7.41 -10.45 -30.47
C ILE A 323 8.85 -10.91 -30.27
N VAL A 324 9.32 -10.87 -29.02
CA VAL A 324 10.65 -11.34 -28.61
C VAL A 324 10.57 -12.73 -28.01
N ARG A 325 9.68 -12.94 -27.03
CA ARG A 325 9.42 -14.22 -26.35
C ARG A 325 7.93 -14.30 -25.99
N GLN A 326 7.32 -15.48 -26.11
CA GLN A 326 5.94 -15.73 -25.67
C GLN A 326 5.61 -17.24 -25.67
N ASN A 327 4.55 -17.63 -24.97
CA ASN A 327 4.01 -19.00 -24.95
C ASN A 327 2.54 -19.11 -25.42
N PHE A 328 1.95 -18.03 -25.93
CA PHE A 328 0.61 -17.98 -26.53
C PHE A 328 0.49 -18.73 -27.87
N GLY A 329 1.55 -18.78 -28.68
CA GLY A 329 1.56 -19.31 -30.05
C GLY A 329 1.26 -18.29 -31.16
N PHE A 330 1.27 -16.98 -30.87
CA PHE A 330 1.15 -15.94 -31.90
C PHE A 330 2.27 -16.01 -32.95
N ASP A 331 1.94 -15.76 -34.22
CA ASP A 331 2.91 -15.65 -35.32
C ASP A 331 2.53 -14.48 -36.23
N LEU A 332 3.11 -13.31 -35.95
CA LEU A 332 2.81 -12.09 -36.70
C LEU A 332 3.30 -12.17 -38.16
N ALA A 333 4.33 -12.97 -38.45
CA ALA A 333 4.83 -13.14 -39.82
C ALA A 333 3.91 -14.03 -40.66
N ALA A 334 3.26 -15.02 -40.04
CA ALA A 334 2.22 -15.84 -40.66
C ALA A 334 0.81 -15.23 -40.57
N GLY A 335 0.65 -14.04 -39.96
CA GLY A 335 -0.64 -13.37 -39.77
C GLY A 335 -1.53 -13.98 -38.67
N LEU A 336 -0.96 -14.80 -37.78
CA LEU A 336 -1.66 -15.41 -36.64
C LEU A 336 -1.67 -14.46 -35.44
N THR A 337 -2.69 -13.60 -35.40
CA THR A 337 -2.94 -12.63 -34.31
C THR A 337 -3.99 -13.09 -33.29
N SER A 338 -4.62 -14.24 -33.50
CA SER A 338 -5.61 -14.84 -32.60
C SER A 338 -5.32 -16.32 -32.45
N VAL A 339 -5.27 -16.81 -31.22
CA VAL A 339 -4.88 -18.19 -30.89
C VAL A 339 -5.76 -18.78 -29.78
N PRO A 340 -6.11 -20.08 -29.85
CA PRO A 340 -6.77 -20.75 -28.74
C PRO A 340 -5.81 -20.91 -27.56
N LEU A 341 -6.32 -20.78 -26.34
CA LEU A 341 -5.56 -21.04 -25.11
C LEU A 341 -5.86 -22.45 -24.59
N ALA A 342 -4.82 -23.10 -24.08
CA ALA A 342 -4.88 -24.41 -23.47
C ALA A 342 -5.58 -24.28 -22.10
N PRO A 343 -6.66 -25.05 -21.82
CA PRO A 343 -7.41 -24.94 -20.56
C PRO A 343 -6.62 -25.31 -19.30
N ASP A 344 -5.52 -26.03 -19.45
CA ASP A 344 -4.59 -26.46 -18.40
C ASP A 344 -3.35 -25.56 -18.27
N GLN A 345 -3.12 -24.65 -19.22
CA GLN A 345 -2.07 -23.63 -19.10
C GLN A 345 -2.57 -22.48 -18.23
N GLU A 346 -1.97 -22.38 -17.05
CA GLU A 346 -2.36 -21.40 -16.04
C GLU A 346 -1.87 -19.97 -16.36
N HIS A 347 -0.63 -19.88 -16.85
CA HIS A 347 0.07 -18.62 -17.09
C HIS A 347 0.54 -18.48 -18.54
N TYR A 348 0.30 -17.30 -19.11
CA TYR A 348 0.80 -16.89 -20.40
C TYR A 348 1.60 -15.59 -20.27
N TYR A 349 2.68 -15.49 -21.04
CA TYR A 349 3.51 -14.30 -21.10
C TYR A 349 3.75 -13.86 -22.54
N LEU A 350 3.88 -12.55 -22.72
CA LEU A 350 4.20 -11.90 -23.97
C LEU A 350 5.23 -10.82 -23.73
N GLU A 351 6.37 -10.97 -24.38
CA GLU A 351 7.41 -9.96 -24.41
C GLU A 351 7.57 -9.40 -25.81
N VAL A 352 7.52 -8.09 -25.91
CA VAL A 352 7.60 -7.37 -27.18
C VAL A 352 8.65 -6.29 -27.13
N ARG A 353 9.08 -5.85 -28.31
CA ARG A 353 9.88 -4.64 -28.49
C ARG A 353 9.21 -3.75 -29.52
N ARG A 354 9.37 -2.44 -29.38
CA ARG A 354 8.91 -1.49 -30.39
C ARG A 354 9.73 -1.65 -31.68
N ILE A 355 9.05 -1.69 -32.82
CA ILE A 355 9.67 -1.58 -34.14
C ILE A 355 9.89 -0.08 -34.40
N LYS A 356 11.09 0.29 -34.82
CA LYS A 356 11.44 1.68 -35.12
C LYS A 356 10.75 2.20 -36.37
#